data_AF-A0A0P6SE92-F1
#
_entry.id   AF-A0A0P6SE92-F1
#
_cell.length_a   1.000
_cell.length_b   1.000
_cell.length_c   1.000
_cell.angle_alpha   90.00
_cell.angle_beta   90.00
_cell.angle_gamma   90.00
#
_symmetry.space_group_name_H-M   'P 1'
#
loop_
_entity.id
_entity.type
_entity.pdbx_description
1 polymer ?
#
loop_
_entity_poly.entity_id
_entity_poly.type
_entity_poly.pdbx_seq_one_letter_code
_entity_poly.pdbx_strand_id
1 'polypeptide(L)'
;MFYLIIAILIISYYLFMAPKSVQNTLGMIGLVGLVALLIVLAGLSFIKIMQTPPEIFVGLAMMVLGYYALKDLSKMPKKSKK
;
A
#
# COMPACT_ATOMS: atom_id res chain seq x y z
N MET A 1 -23.03 -23.78 -10.59
CA MET A 1 -23.25 -23.60 -9.12
C MET A 1 -22.58 -24.71 -8.33
N PHE A 2 -22.92 -25.98 -8.56
CA PHE A 2 -22.32 -27.14 -7.88
C PHE A 2 -20.77 -27.21 -7.95
N TYR A 3 -20.18 -26.97 -9.12
CA TYR A 3 -18.73 -27.02 -9.30
C TYR A 3 -17.95 -25.95 -8.52
N LEU A 4 -18.53 -24.76 -8.30
CA LEU A 4 -17.91 -23.71 -7.50
C LEU A 4 -17.85 -24.10 -6.02
N ILE A 5 -18.93 -24.72 -5.53
CA ILE A 5 -19.01 -25.23 -4.15
C ILE A 5 -17.96 -26.32 -3.93
N ILE A 6 -17.82 -27.25 -4.89
CA ILE A 6 -16.78 -28.29 -4.85
C ILE A 6 -15.38 -27.70 -4.86
N ALA A 7 -15.11 -26.74 -5.75
CA ALA A 7 -13.80 -26.10 -5.84
C ALA A 7 -13.42 -25.40 -4.52
N ILE A 8 -14.37 -24.70 -3.91
CA ILE A 8 -14.17 -24.04 -2.60
C ILE A 8 -13.94 -25.07 -1.49
N LEU A 9 -14.67 -26.19 -1.49
CA LEU A 9 -14.47 -27.29 -0.53
C LEU A 9 -13.08 -27.92 -0.64
N ILE A 10 -12.59 -28.10 -1.86
CA ILE A 10 -11.25 -28.66 -2.12
C ILE A 10 -10.19 -27.67 -1.62
N ILE A 11 -10.32 -26.39 -1.96
CA ILE A 11 -9.37 -25.36 -1.52
C ILE A 11 -9.34 -25.26 0.00
N SER A 12 -10.50 -25.26 0.67
CA SER A 12 -10.55 -25.18 2.13
C SER A 12 -9.95 -26.43 2.79
N TYR A 13 -10.17 -27.63 2.24
CA TYR A 13 -9.50 -28.85 2.71
C TYR A 13 -7.97 -28.74 2.61
N TYR A 14 -7.44 -28.24 1.49
CA TYR A 14 -6.00 -28.07 1.31
C TYR A 14 -5.39 -27.00 2.24
N LEU A 15 -6.14 -25.95 2.59
CA LEU A 15 -5.69 -24.92 3.54
C LEU A 15 -5.69 -25.43 4.99
N PHE A 16 -6.74 -26.15 5.42
CA PHE A 16 -6.93 -26.48 6.84
C PHE A 16 -6.47 -27.89 7.24
N MET A 17 -6.54 -28.87 6.34
CA MET A 17 -6.44 -30.29 6.71
C MET A 17 -5.38 -31.08 5.92
N ALA A 18 -4.64 -30.43 5.03
CA ALA A 18 -3.57 -31.07 4.27
C ALA A 18 -2.38 -31.49 5.15
N PRO A 19 -1.66 -32.56 4.78
CA PRO A 19 -0.47 -33.01 5.50
C PRO A 19 0.62 -31.93 5.48
N LYS A 20 1.44 -31.86 6.54
CA LYS A 20 2.42 -30.78 6.75
C LYS A 20 3.37 -30.54 5.56
N SER A 21 3.73 -31.58 4.80
CA SER A 21 4.54 -31.43 3.57
C SER A 21 3.83 -30.64 2.48
N VAL A 22 2.53 -30.85 2.29
CA VAL A 22 1.74 -30.13 1.27
C VAL A 22 1.41 -28.72 1.73
N GLN A 23 1.07 -28.54 3.01
CA GLN A 23 0.84 -27.20 3.57
C GLN A 23 2.08 -26.31 3.47
N ASN A 24 3.28 -26.84 3.68
CA ASN A 24 4.51 -26.06 3.56
C ASN A 24 4.76 -25.59 2.11
N THR A 25 4.56 -26.49 1.14
CA THR A 25 4.66 -26.14 -0.29
C THR A 25 3.58 -25.12 -0.70
N LEU A 26 2.33 -25.31 -0.27
CA LEU A 26 1.23 -24.41 -0.59
C LEU A 26 1.42 -23.03 0.04
N GLY A 27 1.92 -22.98 1.29
CA GLY A 27 2.29 -21.74 1.97
C GLY A 27 3.44 -21.02 1.28
N MET A 28 4.45 -21.75 0.81
CA MET A 28 5.57 -21.17 0.06
C MET A 28 5.14 -20.64 -1.31
N ILE A 29 4.30 -21.37 -2.04
CA ILE A 29 3.69 -20.90 -3.29
C ILE A 29 2.83 -19.66 -3.05
N GLY A 30 2.00 -19.67 -2.00
CA GLY A 30 1.18 -18.53 -1.60
C GLY A 30 2.02 -17.31 -1.26
N LEU A 31 3.11 -17.48 -0.52
CA LEU A 31 4.03 -16.39 -0.15
C LEU A 31 4.74 -15.83 -1.39
N VAL A 32 5.26 -16.68 -2.28
CA VAL A 32 5.88 -16.24 -3.53
C VAL A 32 4.88 -15.51 -4.42
N GLY A 33 3.65 -16.02 -4.54
CA GLY A 33 2.57 -15.36 -5.29
C GLY A 33 2.19 -14.01 -4.70
N LEU A 34 2.13 -13.89 -3.37
CA LEU A 34 1.86 -12.65 -2.66
C LEU A 34 2.99 -11.64 -2.87
N VAL A 35 4.25 -12.07 -2.77
CA VAL A 35 5.43 -11.22 -3.03
C VAL A 35 5.44 -10.74 -4.48
N ALA A 36 5.18 -11.62 -5.45
CA ALA A 36 5.09 -11.25 -6.86
C ALA A 36 3.98 -10.20 -7.10
N LEU A 37 2.80 -10.39 -6.51
CA LEU A 37 1.70 -9.42 -6.56
C LEU A 37 2.12 -8.06 -5.99
N LEU A 38 2.78 -8.04 -4.83
CA LEU A 38 3.26 -6.80 -4.21
C LEU A 38 4.28 -6.07 -5.09
N ILE A 39 5.21 -6.80 -5.72
CA ILE A 39 6.20 -6.23 -6.64
C ILE A 39 5.50 -5.60 -7.86
N VAL A 40 4.54 -6.31 -8.45
CA VAL A 40 3.77 -5.80 -9.59
C VAL A 40 2.97 -4.56 -9.19
N LEU A 41 2.30 -4.58 -8.03
CA LEU A 41 1.58 -3.42 -7.51
C LEU A 41 2.51 -2.23 -7.27
N ALA A 42 3.69 -2.46 -6.69
CA ALA A 42 4.68 -1.41 -6.46
C ALA A 42 5.16 -0.79 -7.78
N GLY A 43 5.47 -1.62 -8.79
CA GLY A 43 5.86 -1.15 -10.12
C GLY A 43 4.76 -0.34 -10.80
N LEU A 44 3.52 -0.84 -10.77
CA LEU A 44 2.36 -0.13 -11.33
C LEU A 44 2.09 1.19 -10.60
N SER A 45 2.21 1.20 -9.27
CA SER A 45 2.04 2.39 -8.45
C SER A 45 3.10 3.45 -8.79
N PHE A 46 4.36 3.05 -8.96
CA PHE A 46 5.44 3.96 -9.35
C PHE A 46 5.20 4.60 -10.71
N ILE A 47 4.77 3.81 -11.70
CA ILE A 47 4.40 4.33 -13.03
C ILE A 47 3.21 5.29 -12.93
N LYS A 48 2.18 4.93 -12.14
CA LYS A 48 1.01 5.79 -11.87
C LYS A 48 1.41 7.13 -11.24
N ILE A 49 2.36 7.12 -10.30
CA ILE A 49 2.88 8.33 -9.64
C ILE A 49 3.57 9.23 -10.67
N MET A 50 4.40 8.67 -11.56
CA MET A 50 5.07 9.45 -12.60
C MET A 50 4.10 9.98 -13.68
N GLN A 51 3.00 9.27 -13.93
CA GLN A 51 1.92 9.74 -14.82
C GLN A 51 0.92 10.66 -14.11
N THR A 52 1.06 10.90 -12.80
CA THR A 52 0.15 11.77 -12.06
C THR A 52 0.36 13.21 -12.50
N PRO A 53 -0.70 14.01 -12.67
CA PRO A 53 -0.59 15.39 -13.11
C PRO A 53 0.40 16.17 -12.21
N PRO A 54 1.33 16.97 -12.78
CA PRO A 54 2.33 17.72 -12.03
C PRO A 54 1.74 18.63 -10.95
N GLU A 55 0.49 19.06 -11.13
CA GLU A 55 -0.27 19.91 -10.22
C GLU A 55 -0.39 19.30 -8.82
N ILE A 56 -0.48 17.97 -8.72
CA ILE A 56 -0.53 17.27 -7.42
C ILE A 56 0.81 17.46 -6.67
N PHE A 57 1.93 17.33 -7.38
CA PHE A 57 3.27 17.52 -6.78
C PHE A 57 3.52 18.97 -6.39
N VAL A 58 3.12 19.92 -7.24
CA VAL A 58 3.22 21.35 -6.95
C VAL A 58 2.33 21.72 -5.76
N GLY A 59 1.10 21.20 -5.70
CA GLY A 59 0.20 21.39 -4.57
C GLY A 59 0.77 20.86 -3.25
N LEU A 60 1.43 19.70 -3.28
CA LEU A 60 2.12 19.12 -2.13
C LEU A 60 3.30 20.00 -1.68
N ALA A 61 4.09 20.51 -2.61
CA ALA A 61 5.17 21.45 -2.31
C ALA A 61 4.65 22.75 -1.69
N MET A 62 3.57 23.31 -2.24
CA MET A 62 2.92 24.52 -1.72
C MET A 62 2.33 24.28 -0.32
N MET A 63 1.81 23.09 -0.03
CA MET A 63 1.31 22.72 1.29
C MET A 63 2.44 22.70 2.33
N VAL A 64 3.61 22.15 1.98
CA VAL A 64 4.80 22.15 2.86
C VAL A 64 5.29 23.57 3.11
N LEU A 65 5.35 24.41 2.07
CA LEU A 65 5.73 25.82 2.21
C LEU A 65 4.75 26.59 3.08
N GLY A 66 3.44 26.36 2.92
CA GLY A 66 2.40 26.94 3.75
C GLY A 66 2.53 26.54 5.22
N TYR A 67 2.81 25.26 5.51
CA TYR A 67 3.09 24.80 6.87
C TYR A 67 4.31 25.51 7.47
N TYR A 68 5.37 25.66 6.69
CA TYR A 68 6.59 26.35 7.15
C TYR A 68 6.33 27.83 7.43
N ALA A 69 5.57 28.50 6.56
CA ALA A 69 5.17 29.89 6.75
C ALA A 69 4.32 30.09 8.01
N LEU A 70 3.36 29.19 8.27
CA LEU A 70 2.54 29.22 9.50
C LEU A 70 3.37 28.95 10.75
N LYS A 71 4.35 28.04 10.66
CA LYS A 71 5.29 27.76 11.75
C LYS A 71 6.19 28.97 12.04
N ASP A 72 6.62 29.67 11.00
CA ASP A 72 7.44 30.88 11.13
C ASP A 72 6.63 32.04 11.72
N LEU A 73 5.39 32.24 11.26
CA LEU A 73 4.45 33.20 11.84
C LEU A 73 4.14 32.91 13.32
N SER A 74 4.08 31.62 13.69
CA SER A 74 3.87 31.21 15.09
C SER A 74 5.10 31.45 15.97
N LYS A 75 6.29 31.51 15.37
CA LYS A 75 7.56 31.81 16.07
C LYS A 75 7.86 33.30 16.12
N MET A 76 7.09 34.14 15.43
CA MET A 76 7.26 35.59 15.50
C MET A 76 7.02 36.06 16.94
N PRO A 77 8.00 36.74 17.57
CA PRO A 77 7.80 37.28 18.91
C PRO A 77 6.69 38.33 18.86
N LYS A 78 5.66 38.16 19.71
CA LYS A 78 4.62 39.18 19.89
C LYS A 78 5.31 40.51 20.19
N LYS A 79 5.07 41.51 19.34
CA LYS A 79 5.56 42.88 19.51
C LYS A 79 5.28 43.31 20.95
N SER A 80 6.34 43.41 21.76
CA SER A 80 6.26 44.07 23.06
C SER A 80 5.81 45.49 22.78
N LYS A 81 4.58 45.82 23.21
CA LYS A 81 4.11 47.21 23.28
C LYS A 81 5.16 47.96 24.08
N LYS A 82 5.91 48.83 23.39
CA LYS A 82 6.64 49.93 24.01
C LYS A 82 5.66 51.08 24.17
#